data_AF-A0A6P1TSQ2-F1
#
_entry.id   AF-A0A6P1TSQ2-F1
#
_cell.length_a   1.000
_cell.length_b   1.000
_cell.length_c   1.000
_cell.angle_alpha   90.00
_cell.angle_beta   90.00
_cell.angle_gamma   90.00
#
_symmetry.space_group_name_H-M   'P 1'
#
loop_
_entity.id
_entity.type
_entity.pdbx_description
1 polymer ?
#
loop_
_entity_poly.entity_id
_entity_poly.type
_entity_poly.pdbx_seq_one_letter_code
_entity_poly.pdbx_strand_id
1 'polypeptide(L)' 'MEDNGISNKSELCECINISSRMVTKIFKGKSVIFAVIERISKELDCEISDAVKIKFNT' A
#
# COMPACT_ATOMS: atom_id res chain seq x y z
N MET A 1 8.71 -1.05 -21.00
CA MET A 1 8.20 -0.25 -19.86
C MET A 1 8.80 -0.89 -18.64
N GLU A 2 9.77 -0.22 -18.03
CA GLU A 2 10.40 -0.71 -16.80
C GLU A 2 9.41 -0.50 -15.66
N ASP A 3 9.13 -1.59 -14.94
CA ASP A 3 8.31 -1.60 -13.75
C ASP A 3 9.10 -0.86 -12.66
N ASN A 4 8.89 0.45 -12.53
CA ASN A 4 9.49 1.29 -11.48
C ASN A 4 8.88 0.98 -10.09
N GLY A 5 8.27 -0.20 -9.94
CA GLY A 5 7.56 -0.62 -8.74
C GLY A 5 8.51 -0.67 -7.55
N ILE A 6 8.12 0.01 -6.48
CA ILE A 6 8.72 -0.11 -5.15
C ILE A 6 8.92 -1.60 -4.84
N SER A 7 10.17 -2.05 -4.94
CA SER A 7 10.48 -3.48 -5.03
C SER A 7 10.73 -4.09 -3.65
N ASN A 8 10.83 -3.27 -2.60
CA ASN A 8 11.05 -3.77 -1.25
C ASN A 8 10.31 -2.98 -0.15
N LYS A 9 10.13 -3.65 1.00
CA LYS A 9 9.43 -3.13 2.19
C LYS A 9 10.06 -1.87 2.79
N SER A 10 11.38 -1.69 2.62
CA SER A 10 12.13 -0.57 3.21
C SER A 10 11.87 0.72 2.42
N GLU A 11 11.93 0.63 1.10
CA GLU A 11 11.60 1.76 0.20
C GLU A 11 10.17 2.23 0.43
N LEU A 12 9.22 1.28 0.58
CA LEU A 12 7.85 1.65 0.93
C LEU A 12 7.79 2.35 2.30
N CYS A 13 8.45 1.84 3.34
CA CYS A 13 8.48 2.52 4.66
C CYS A 13 8.96 3.99 4.54
N GLU A 14 10.01 4.21 3.76
CA GLU A 14 10.67 5.51 3.60
C GLU A 14 9.80 6.49 2.81
N CYS A 15 9.22 6.06 1.68
CA CYS A 15 8.42 6.93 0.81
C CYS A 15 7.10 7.40 1.45
N ILE A 16 6.33 6.51 2.08
CA ILE A 16 5.02 6.87 2.66
C ILE A 16 5.07 7.24 4.15
N ASN A 17 6.26 7.29 4.75
CA ASN A 17 6.47 7.62 6.16
C ASN A 17 5.53 6.85 7.10
N ILE A 18 5.49 5.52 6.97
CA ILE A 18 4.73 4.63 7.85
C ILE A 18 5.64 3.71 8.63
N SER A 19 5.23 3.36 9.85
CA SER A 19 6.03 2.43 10.67
C SER A 19 6.22 1.06 9.99
N SER A 20 7.36 0.44 10.23
CA SER A 20 7.67 -0.94 9.83
C SER A 20 6.60 -1.95 10.27
N ARG A 21 5.94 -1.68 11.40
CA ARG A 21 4.81 -2.47 11.90
C ARG A 21 3.57 -2.37 10.99
N MET A 22 3.32 -1.19 10.43
CA MET A 22 2.22 -0.97 9.47
C MET A 22 2.51 -1.64 8.13
N VAL A 23 3.74 -1.51 7.59
CA VAL A 23 4.16 -2.24 6.39
C VAL A 23 4.00 -3.75 6.59
N THR A 24 4.43 -4.27 7.74
CA THR A 24 4.27 -5.71 8.04
C THR A 24 2.80 -6.14 8.05
N LYS A 25 1.87 -5.30 8.52
CA LYS A 25 0.43 -5.59 8.45
C LYS A 25 -0.07 -5.65 7.01
N ILE A 26 0.30 -4.68 6.18
CA ILE A 26 -0.06 -4.62 4.75
C ILE A 26 0.41 -5.89 4.03
N PHE A 27 1.69 -6.23 4.16
CA PHE A 27 2.27 -7.42 3.51
C PHE A 27 1.74 -8.76 4.05
N LYS A 28 1.14 -8.77 5.26
CA LYS A 28 0.46 -9.95 5.82
C LYS A 28 -1.04 -9.99 5.48
N GLY A 29 -1.52 -9.09 4.62
CA GLY A 29 -2.94 -8.98 4.26
C GLY A 29 -3.85 -8.63 5.45
N LYS A 30 -3.30 -7.96 6.47
CA LYS A 30 -4.10 -7.50 7.62
C LYS A 30 -4.83 -6.21 7.27
N SER A 31 -5.99 -6.01 7.88
CA SER A 31 -6.75 -4.78 7.73
C SER A 31 -5.94 -3.57 8.19
N VAL A 32 -6.02 -2.50 7.40
CA VAL A 32 -5.40 -1.21 7.65
C VAL A 32 -6.43 -0.11 7.43
N ILE A 33 -6.21 1.05 8.03
CA ILE A 33 -7.10 2.21 7.85
C ILE A 33 -6.98 2.74 6.43
N PHE A 34 -8.10 3.25 5.89
CA PHE A 34 -8.17 3.78 4.52
C PHE A 34 -7.13 4.87 4.24
N ALA A 35 -6.87 5.75 5.19
CA ALA A 35 -5.87 6.82 5.06
C ALA A 35 -4.44 6.31 4.75
N VAL A 36 -4.10 5.08 5.16
CA VAL A 36 -2.80 4.47 4.82
C VAL A 36 -2.79 4.01 3.37
N ILE A 37 -3.90 3.44 2.89
CA ILE A 37 -4.05 3.04 1.48
C ILE A 37 -4.02 4.27 0.57
N GLU A 38 -4.71 5.35 0.93
CA GLU A 38 -4.72 6.59 0.16
C GLU A 38 -3.31 7.18 -0.02
N ARG A 39 -2.47 7.12 1.02
CA ARG A 39 -1.07 7.56 0.94
C ARG A 39 -0.23 6.67 0.04
N ILE A 40 -0.39 5.34 0.16
CA ILE A 40 0.27 4.36 -0.71
C ILE A 40 -0.09 4.62 -2.17
N SER A 41 -1.37 4.82 -2.47
CA SER A 41 -1.85 5.08 -3.82
C SER A 41 -1.32 6.38 -4.40
N LYS A 42 -1.25 7.45 -3.61
CA LYS A 42 -0.65 8.73 -4.05
C LYS A 42 0.84 8.59 -4.33
N GLU A 43 1.58 7.88 -3.48
CA GLU A 43 3.03 7.72 -3.62
C GLU A 43 3.39 6.81 -4.80
N LEU A 44 2.59 5.77 -5.05
CA LEU A 44 2.77 4.85 -6.16
C LEU A 44 2.16 5.36 -7.48
N ASP A 45 1.58 6.57 -7.48
CA ASP A 45 0.81 7.12 -8.61
C ASP A 45 -0.16 6.09 -9.21
N CYS A 46 -0.91 5.42 -8.33
CA CYS A 46 -1.86 4.38 -8.71
C CYS A 46 -3.27 4.68 -8.22
N GLU A 47 -4.27 4.19 -8.96
CA GLU A 47 -5.64 4.30 -8.49
C GLU A 47 -5.86 3.35 -7.30
N ILE A 48 -6.61 3.82 -6.30
CA ILE A 48 -7.00 2.96 -5.17
C ILE A 48 -7.70 1.69 -5.66
N SER A 49 -8.49 1.78 -6.72
CA SER A 49 -9.16 0.66 -7.41
C SER A 49 -8.19 -0.45 -7.80
N ASP A 50 -6.96 -0.12 -8.17
CA ASP A 50 -5.92 -1.09 -8.54
C ASP A 50 -5.27 -1.73 -7.29
N ALA A 51 -5.21 -0.98 -6.19
CA ALA A 51 -4.60 -1.40 -4.93
C ALA A 51 -5.55 -2.16 -3.99
N VAL A 52 -6.87 -2.08 -4.18
CA VAL A 52 -7.86 -2.67 -3.27
C VAL A 52 -8.81 -3.63 -3.98
N LYS A 53 -8.85 -4.88 -3.48
CA LYS A 53 -9.98 -5.77 -3.75
C LYS A 53 -11.11 -5.44 -2.78
N ILE A 54 -12.08 -4.64 -3.23
CA ILE A 54 -13.33 -4.42 -2.50
C ILE A 54 -14.09 -5.74 -2.48
N LYS A 55 -14.16 -6.38 -1.32
CA LYS A 55 -15.00 -7.56 -1.12
C LYS A 55 -16.37 -7.09 -0.65
N PHE A 56 -17.34 -7.05 -1.55
CA PHE A 56 -18.74 -6.91 -1.15
C PHE A 56 -19.15 -8.22 -0.49
N ASN A 57 -19.46 -8.20 0.80
CA ASN A 57 -20.21 -9.30 1.41
C ASN A 57 -21.65 -9.14 0.94
N THR A 58 -22.01 -9.83 -0.14
CA THR A 58 -23.40 -10.07 -0.54
C THR A 58 -23.89 -11.33 0.15
#